data_AF-A0A2N7NLD6-F1
#
_entry.id   AF-A0A2N7NLD6-F1
#
_cell.length_a   1.000
_cell.length_b   1.000
_cell.length_c   1.000
_cell.angle_alpha   90.00
_cell.angle_beta   90.00
_cell.angle_gamma   90.00
#
_symmetry.space_group_name_H-M   'P 1'
#
loop_
_entity.id
_entity.type
_entity.pdbx_description
1 polymer ?
#
loop_
_entity_poly.entity_id
_entity_poly.type
_entity_poly.pdbx_seq_one_letter_code
_entity_poly.pdbx_strand_id
1 'polypeptide(L)'
;MKSTYQFFKELLKEIFDVTSTLFRIMIPIIILIKVVEELGGIMILSEWLSPIMESVGLPKEMGLVWATTILTNIYAGLIILINSDVPLTVAQASILGSMMLLAHSLPIEGAIAKKAGVSWLATLSVRVGGSLVLAWLLNLSYQYGDWLNYPATVLWQPEVSGDTSYLGWALEQFKNFAVIFMVISALLLLLKILKILGIEKLMAVLLRPFLRVLGISKDATNLTIIGITLGLSFGGGLLINEAKKGHISARDVFTAIMLLNLLHSLIEDTLLILLIGADFYTIFWGRLVFSVLVVAVVSNVIKRMNPSTCERYFYRDVSQS
;
A
#
# COMPACT_ATOMS: atom_id res chain seq x y z
N MET A 1 5.16 -26.34 25.78
CA MET A 1 6.53 -26.28 25.21
C MET A 1 6.58 -26.52 23.69
N LYS A 2 6.01 -27.59 23.12
CA LYS A 2 6.03 -27.79 21.65
C LYS A 2 5.32 -26.67 20.86
N SER A 3 4.20 -26.17 21.36
CA SER A 3 3.43 -25.07 20.73
C SER A 3 4.16 -23.72 20.75
N THR A 4 4.79 -23.33 21.87
CA THR A 4 5.58 -22.09 21.95
C THR A 4 6.85 -22.16 21.11
N TYR A 5 7.54 -23.31 21.07
CA TYR A 5 8.70 -23.50 20.20
C TYR A 5 8.33 -23.38 18.71
N GLN A 6 7.23 -23.99 18.29
CA GLN A 6 6.73 -23.85 16.91
C GLN A 6 6.37 -22.40 16.58
N PHE A 7 5.71 -21.69 17.51
CA PHE A 7 5.36 -20.28 17.32
C PHE A 7 6.58 -19.41 17.01
N PHE A 8 7.64 -19.49 17.81
CA PHE A 8 8.86 -18.69 17.62
C PHE A 8 9.67 -19.16 16.40
N LYS A 9 9.70 -20.46 16.12
CA LYS A 9 10.37 -21.00 14.92
C LYS A 9 9.74 -20.47 13.63
N GLU A 10 8.42 -20.47 13.57
CA GLU A 10 7.67 -19.89 12.44
C GLU A 10 7.91 -18.39 12.34
N LEU A 11 7.81 -17.65 13.45
CA LEU A 11 8.03 -16.21 13.47
C LEU A 11 9.43 -15.84 12.96
N LEU A 12 10.48 -16.52 13.43
CA LEU A 12 11.85 -16.28 12.97
C LEU A 12 12.03 -16.59 11.48
N LYS A 13 11.38 -17.65 11.00
CA LYS A 13 11.39 -17.98 9.58
C LYS A 13 10.70 -16.89 8.75
N GLU A 14 9.51 -16.45 9.16
CA GLU A 14 8.76 -15.37 8.51
C GLU A 14 9.57 -14.07 8.49
N ILE A 15 10.19 -13.69 9.62
CA ILE A 15 11.07 -12.52 9.71
C ILE A 15 12.21 -12.64 8.70
N PHE A 16 12.91 -13.76 8.65
CA PHE A 16 14.03 -13.96 7.72
C PHE A 16 13.58 -13.93 6.26
N ASP A 17 12.46 -14.61 5.93
CA ASP A 17 11.93 -14.67 4.57
C ASP A 17 11.51 -13.28 4.07
N VAL A 18 10.79 -12.50 4.89
CA VAL A 18 10.36 -11.14 4.58
C VAL A 18 11.56 -10.19 4.47
N THR A 19 12.43 -10.16 5.48
CA THR A 19 13.59 -9.24 5.50
C THR A 19 14.60 -9.57 4.41
N SER A 20 14.87 -10.85 4.11
CA SER A 20 15.77 -11.24 3.02
C SER A 20 15.23 -10.84 1.65
N THR A 21 13.94 -11.05 1.42
CA THR A 21 13.26 -10.61 0.20
C THR A 21 13.33 -9.10 0.06
N LEU A 22 13.04 -8.38 1.15
CA LEU A 22 13.09 -6.93 1.18
C LEU A 22 14.51 -6.40 0.92
N PHE A 23 15.52 -6.89 1.62
CA PHE A 23 16.91 -6.43 1.47
C PHE A 23 17.48 -6.71 0.09
N ARG A 24 17.10 -7.84 -0.53
CA ARG A 24 17.48 -8.16 -1.91
C ARG A 24 16.96 -7.12 -2.92
N ILE A 25 15.81 -6.53 -2.67
CA ILE A 25 15.23 -5.46 -3.50
C ILE A 25 15.82 -4.10 -3.11
N MET A 26 15.96 -3.84 -1.82
CA MET A 26 16.42 -2.56 -1.30
C MET A 26 17.86 -2.23 -1.68
N ILE A 27 18.80 -3.17 -1.51
CA ILE A 27 20.24 -2.89 -1.71
C ILE A 27 20.50 -2.34 -3.12
N PRO A 28 20.00 -2.97 -4.21
CA PRO A 28 20.13 -2.41 -5.56
C PRO A 28 19.49 -1.03 -5.72
N ILE A 29 18.31 -0.80 -5.12
CA ILE A 29 17.59 0.48 -5.25
C ILE A 29 18.33 1.60 -4.52
N ILE A 30 18.82 1.36 -3.31
CA ILE A 30 19.58 2.36 -2.53
C ILE A 30 20.87 2.73 -3.27
N ILE A 31 21.58 1.75 -3.83
CA ILE A 31 22.77 2.01 -4.66
C ILE A 31 22.39 2.82 -5.91
N LEU A 32 21.32 2.43 -6.61
CA LEU A 32 20.84 3.15 -7.78
C LEU A 32 20.49 4.60 -7.43
N ILE A 33 19.78 4.82 -6.32
CA ILE A 33 19.40 6.15 -5.87
C ILE A 33 20.61 6.96 -5.46
N LYS A 34 21.63 6.34 -4.83
CA LYS A 34 22.90 7.03 -4.54
C LYS A 34 23.59 7.49 -5.82
N VAL A 35 23.62 6.65 -6.86
CA VAL A 35 24.15 7.04 -8.18
C VAL A 35 23.31 8.17 -8.80
N VAL A 36 21.98 8.08 -8.75
CA VAL A 36 21.09 9.11 -9.29
C VAL A 36 21.24 10.43 -8.53
N GLU A 37 21.43 10.38 -7.21
CA GLU A 37 21.74 11.53 -6.35
C GLU A 37 23.02 12.23 -6.80
N GLU A 38 24.12 11.48 -6.95
CA GLU A 38 25.42 12.02 -7.38
C GLU A 38 25.38 12.61 -8.80
N LEU A 39 24.50 12.10 -9.65
CA LEU A 39 24.26 12.61 -11.00
C LEU A 39 23.26 13.80 -11.03
N GLY A 40 22.72 14.23 -9.88
CA GLY A 40 21.73 15.31 -9.79
C GLY A 40 20.33 14.92 -10.29
N GLY A 41 20.08 13.64 -10.58
CA GLY A 41 18.80 13.17 -11.12
C GLY A 41 17.64 13.25 -10.12
N ILE A 42 17.93 13.26 -8.81
CA ILE A 42 16.89 13.49 -7.78
C ILE A 42 16.24 14.87 -7.97
N MET A 43 17.04 15.91 -8.21
CA MET A 43 16.52 17.27 -8.39
C MET A 43 15.58 17.36 -9.58
N ILE A 44 15.96 16.76 -10.72
CA ILE A 44 15.14 16.74 -11.94
C ILE A 44 13.82 15.99 -11.70
N LEU A 45 13.88 14.82 -11.07
CA LEU A 45 12.69 14.03 -10.80
C LEU A 45 11.75 14.72 -9.80
N SER A 46 12.31 15.36 -8.77
CA SER A 46 11.54 16.16 -7.81
C SER A 46 10.86 17.35 -8.48
N GLU A 47 11.51 18.05 -9.41
CA GLU A 47 10.89 19.14 -10.17
C GLU A 47 9.74 18.64 -11.05
N TRP A 48 9.91 17.50 -11.71
CA TRP A 48 8.87 16.90 -12.55
C TRP A 48 7.63 16.47 -11.75
N LEU A 49 7.83 16.03 -10.50
CA LEU A 49 6.75 15.59 -9.61
C LEU A 49 6.22 16.71 -8.71
N SER A 50 6.87 17.87 -8.67
CA SER A 50 6.48 19.05 -7.87
C SER A 50 5.02 19.44 -8.06
N PRO A 51 4.48 19.55 -9.31
CA PRO A 51 3.09 19.94 -9.50
C PRO A 51 2.09 19.00 -8.82
N ILE A 52 2.42 17.70 -8.77
CA ILE A 52 1.57 16.71 -8.11
C ILE A 52 1.68 16.90 -6.58
N MET A 53 2.88 17.01 -6.04
CA MET A 53 3.10 17.15 -4.59
C MET A 53 2.50 18.45 -4.05
N GLU A 54 2.73 19.58 -4.71
CA GLU A 54 2.20 20.88 -4.33
C GLU A 54 0.67 20.90 -4.36
N SER A 55 0.04 20.22 -5.33
CA SER A 55 -1.43 20.14 -5.42
C SER A 55 -2.08 19.47 -4.20
N VAL A 56 -1.32 18.63 -3.48
CA VAL A 56 -1.77 17.93 -2.28
C VAL A 56 -1.06 18.41 -1.02
N GLY A 57 -0.36 19.56 -1.06
CA GLY A 57 0.26 20.18 0.10
C GLY A 57 1.51 19.46 0.63
N LEU A 58 2.14 18.63 -0.21
CA LEU A 58 3.38 17.92 0.13
C LEU A 58 4.63 18.65 -0.40
N PRO A 59 5.78 18.52 0.29
CA PRO A 59 7.07 18.91 -0.26
C PRO A 59 7.41 18.16 -1.55
N LYS A 60 8.11 18.80 -2.49
CA LYS A 60 8.47 18.21 -3.80
C LYS A 60 9.34 16.96 -3.69
N GLU A 61 10.13 16.86 -2.61
CA GLU A 61 11.00 15.73 -2.29
C GLU A 61 10.18 14.44 -2.09
N MET A 62 8.93 14.57 -1.62
CA MET A 62 8.01 13.43 -1.43
C MET A 62 7.57 12.81 -2.76
N GLY A 63 7.79 13.50 -3.88
CA GLY A 63 7.60 12.94 -5.21
C GLY A 63 8.47 11.70 -5.44
N LEU A 64 9.73 11.74 -5.01
CA LEU A 64 10.63 10.59 -5.14
C LEU A 64 10.14 9.42 -4.28
N VAL A 65 9.72 9.70 -3.03
CA VAL A 65 9.14 8.70 -2.12
C VAL A 65 7.97 7.98 -2.79
N TRP A 66 7.00 8.74 -3.30
CA TRP A 66 5.81 8.18 -3.93
C TRP A 66 6.13 7.45 -5.24
N ALA A 67 7.02 7.97 -6.08
CA ALA A 67 7.44 7.33 -7.32
C ALA A 67 8.13 5.98 -7.07
N THR A 68 9.03 5.91 -6.08
CA THR A 68 9.63 4.66 -5.65
C THR A 68 8.55 3.70 -5.15
N THR A 69 7.62 4.15 -4.32
CA THR A 69 6.49 3.32 -3.85
C THR A 69 5.67 2.74 -4.99
N ILE A 70 5.32 3.56 -5.98
CA ILE A 70 4.55 3.16 -7.16
C ILE A 70 5.23 2.03 -7.93
N LEU A 71 6.52 2.19 -8.21
CA LEU A 71 7.26 1.27 -9.06
C LEU A 71 7.62 -0.04 -8.35
N THR A 72 7.76 -0.01 -7.03
CA THR A 72 8.34 -1.10 -6.26
C THR A 72 7.39 -1.61 -5.19
N ASN A 73 7.41 -1.05 -3.98
CA ASN A 73 6.54 -1.38 -2.86
C ASN A 73 6.58 -0.29 -1.77
N ILE A 74 5.72 -0.43 -0.75
CA ILE A 74 5.61 0.53 0.36
C ILE A 74 6.91 0.67 1.16
N TYR A 75 7.62 -0.44 1.40
CA TYR A 75 8.87 -0.44 2.16
C TYR A 75 9.96 0.39 1.46
N ALA A 76 10.13 0.22 0.15
CA ALA A 76 11.08 0.99 -0.66
C ALA A 76 10.83 2.49 -0.53
N GLY A 77 9.57 2.94 -0.57
CA GLY A 77 9.22 4.35 -0.34
C GLY A 77 9.58 4.83 1.06
N LEU A 78 9.23 4.05 2.10
CA LEU A 78 9.55 4.40 3.49
C LEU A 78 11.05 4.64 3.68
N ILE A 79 11.89 3.86 3.02
CA ILE A 79 13.34 4.01 3.11
C ILE A 79 13.80 5.34 2.51
N ILE A 80 13.25 5.74 1.36
CA ILE A 80 13.59 7.02 0.76
C ILE A 80 13.15 8.16 1.66
N LEU A 81 11.95 8.07 2.24
CA LEU A 81 11.47 9.05 3.19
C LEU A 81 12.43 9.20 4.38
N ILE A 82 12.85 8.08 4.96
CA ILE A 82 13.72 8.05 6.13
C ILE A 82 15.12 8.62 5.83
N ASN A 83 15.62 8.47 4.60
CA ASN A 83 16.89 9.06 4.18
C ASN A 83 16.76 10.48 3.62
N SER A 84 15.56 11.05 3.52
CA SER A 84 15.33 12.37 2.90
C SER A 84 15.55 13.56 3.85
N ASP A 85 15.59 13.33 5.16
CA ASP A 85 15.70 14.35 6.23
C ASP A 85 14.68 15.52 6.12
N VAL A 86 13.57 15.30 5.41
CA VAL A 86 12.51 16.32 5.25
C VAL A 86 11.52 16.18 6.40
N PRO A 87 11.41 17.19 7.30
CA PRO A 87 10.44 17.15 8.38
C PRO A 87 9.02 17.29 7.82
N LEU A 88 8.13 16.40 8.26
CA LEU A 88 6.71 16.43 7.89
C LEU A 88 5.84 16.75 9.10
N THR A 89 4.69 17.37 8.86
CA THR A 89 3.60 17.40 9.84
C THR A 89 2.84 16.07 9.84
N VAL A 90 2.06 15.79 10.89
CA VAL A 90 1.17 14.61 10.91
C VAL A 90 0.18 14.64 9.74
N ALA A 91 -0.32 15.83 9.37
CA ALA A 91 -1.14 16.03 8.17
C ALA A 91 -0.44 15.55 6.90
N GLN A 92 0.79 16.01 6.65
CA GLN A 92 1.58 15.65 5.47
C GLN A 92 1.98 14.17 5.47
N ALA A 93 2.41 13.63 6.61
CA ALA A 93 2.70 12.19 6.76
C ALA A 93 1.45 11.33 6.46
N SER A 94 0.27 11.79 6.86
CA SER A 94 -1.00 11.10 6.58
C SER A 94 -1.40 11.17 5.10
N ILE A 95 -1.16 12.31 4.43
CA ILE A 95 -1.42 12.48 2.99
C ILE A 95 -0.48 11.56 2.19
N LEU A 96 0.84 11.65 2.45
CA LEU A 96 1.83 10.81 1.80
C LEU A 96 1.57 9.32 2.07
N GLY A 97 1.30 8.97 3.32
CA GLY A 97 0.93 7.61 3.73
C GLY A 97 -0.30 7.10 2.97
N SER A 98 -1.35 7.91 2.84
CA SER A 98 -2.53 7.56 2.03
C SER A 98 -2.17 7.32 0.57
N MET A 99 -1.30 8.16 -0.01
CA MET A 99 -0.85 8.00 -1.39
C MET A 99 -0.06 6.71 -1.59
N MET A 100 0.82 6.36 -0.64
CA MET A 100 1.59 5.12 -0.64
C MET A 100 0.68 3.89 -0.54
N LEU A 101 -0.31 3.92 0.36
CA LEU A 101 -1.24 2.80 0.57
C LEU A 101 -2.06 2.48 -0.69
N LEU A 102 -2.54 3.51 -1.40
CA LEU A 102 -3.39 3.32 -2.57
C LEU A 102 -2.62 3.01 -3.86
N ALA A 103 -1.36 3.41 -3.96
CA ALA A 103 -0.62 3.39 -5.22
C ALA A 103 0.70 2.61 -5.19
N HIS A 104 0.95 1.74 -4.22
CA HIS A 104 2.18 0.94 -4.22
C HIS A 104 2.16 -0.23 -5.22
N SER A 105 3.35 -0.72 -5.58
CA SER A 105 3.60 -1.95 -6.36
C SER A 105 2.79 -2.07 -7.67
N LEU A 106 2.51 -0.97 -8.37
CA LEU A 106 1.61 -0.95 -9.54
C LEU A 106 1.99 -1.98 -10.63
N PRO A 107 3.29 -2.19 -10.99
CA PRO A 107 3.69 -3.21 -11.96
C PRO A 107 3.18 -4.62 -11.63
N ILE A 108 3.30 -5.02 -10.37
CA ILE A 108 2.98 -6.36 -9.89
C ILE A 108 1.46 -6.49 -9.71
N GLU A 109 0.85 -5.51 -9.06
CA GLU A 109 -0.56 -5.56 -8.70
C GLU A 109 -1.48 -5.41 -9.91
N GLY A 110 -1.13 -4.56 -10.87
CA GLY A 110 -1.86 -4.50 -12.12
C GLY A 110 -1.72 -5.79 -12.94
N ALA A 111 -0.61 -6.53 -12.81
CA ALA A 111 -0.42 -7.79 -13.52
C ALA A 111 -1.27 -8.89 -12.90
N ILE A 112 -1.42 -8.89 -11.57
CA ILE A 112 -2.36 -9.75 -10.84
C ILE A 112 -3.80 -9.43 -11.27
N ALA A 113 -4.20 -8.15 -11.28
CA ALA A 113 -5.53 -7.72 -11.74
C ALA A 113 -5.81 -8.18 -13.19
N LYS A 114 -4.83 -8.01 -14.10
CA LYS A 114 -4.94 -8.45 -15.49
C LYS A 114 -5.14 -9.96 -15.64
N LYS A 115 -4.50 -10.76 -14.79
CA LYS A 115 -4.71 -12.22 -14.73
C LYS A 115 -6.11 -12.59 -14.24
N ALA A 116 -6.73 -11.76 -13.42
CA ALA A 116 -8.12 -11.92 -12.97
C ALA A 116 -9.14 -11.44 -14.03
N GLY A 117 -8.69 -11.01 -15.20
CA GLY A 117 -9.54 -10.50 -16.27
C GLY A 117 -9.84 -9.01 -16.16
N VAL A 118 -9.27 -8.28 -15.20
CA VAL A 118 -9.51 -6.85 -15.02
C VAL A 118 -8.57 -6.02 -15.90
N SER A 119 -9.07 -4.92 -16.47
CA SER A 119 -8.26 -4.08 -17.32
C SER A 119 -7.16 -3.35 -16.53
N TRP A 120 -5.99 -3.28 -17.15
CA TRP A 120 -4.84 -2.57 -16.58
C TRP A 120 -5.13 -1.08 -16.39
N LEU A 121 -5.81 -0.47 -17.36
CA LEU A 121 -6.18 0.95 -17.29
C LEU A 121 -7.16 1.23 -16.16
N ALA A 122 -8.21 0.42 -15.98
CA ALA A 122 -9.14 0.60 -14.87
C ALA A 122 -8.41 0.48 -13.51
N THR A 123 -7.47 -0.48 -13.42
CA THR A 123 -6.64 -0.66 -12.22
C THR A 123 -5.79 0.58 -11.92
N LEU A 124 -5.05 1.09 -12.91
CA LEU A 124 -4.24 2.30 -12.74
C LEU A 124 -5.08 3.53 -12.43
N SER A 125 -6.19 3.73 -13.13
CA SER A 125 -7.09 4.86 -12.92
C SER A 125 -7.63 4.89 -11.50
N VAL A 126 -8.06 3.73 -10.97
CA VAL A 126 -8.59 3.64 -9.61
C VAL A 126 -7.48 3.86 -8.57
N ARG A 127 -6.30 3.27 -8.77
CA ARG A 127 -5.20 3.37 -7.78
C ARG A 127 -4.55 4.75 -7.77
N VAL A 128 -4.02 5.19 -8.91
CA VAL A 128 -3.33 6.48 -9.02
C VAL A 128 -4.33 7.62 -8.88
N GLY A 129 -5.46 7.55 -9.58
CA GLY A 129 -6.51 8.55 -9.47
C GLY A 129 -7.12 8.60 -8.06
N GLY A 130 -7.42 7.43 -7.47
CA GLY A 130 -7.92 7.36 -6.09
C GLY A 130 -6.92 7.89 -5.07
N SER A 131 -5.64 7.56 -5.22
CA SER A 131 -4.54 8.10 -4.41
C SER A 131 -4.52 9.63 -4.44
N LEU A 132 -4.54 10.22 -5.63
CA LEU A 132 -4.50 11.68 -5.80
C LEU A 132 -5.78 12.36 -5.28
N VAL A 133 -6.95 11.78 -5.54
CA VAL A 133 -8.23 12.33 -5.06
C VAL A 133 -8.30 12.28 -3.54
N LEU A 134 -7.92 11.17 -2.89
CA LEU A 134 -7.90 11.08 -1.44
C LEU A 134 -6.91 12.08 -0.84
N ALA A 135 -5.69 12.14 -1.38
CA ALA A 135 -4.67 13.09 -0.95
C ALA A 135 -5.13 14.55 -1.05
N TRP A 136 -5.77 14.91 -2.16
CA TRP A 136 -6.32 16.25 -2.37
C TRP A 136 -7.46 16.57 -1.39
N LEU A 137 -8.40 15.65 -1.18
CA LEU A 137 -9.48 15.82 -0.20
C LEU A 137 -8.93 15.98 1.23
N LEU A 138 -7.93 15.18 1.61
CA LEU A 138 -7.26 15.28 2.90
C LEU A 138 -6.57 16.64 3.06
N ASN A 139 -5.80 17.07 2.06
CA ASN A 139 -5.14 18.38 2.06
C ASN A 139 -6.14 19.52 2.28
N LEU A 140 -7.24 19.54 1.53
CA LEU A 140 -8.30 20.54 1.73
C LEU A 140 -8.89 20.51 3.14
N SER A 141 -9.17 19.30 3.66
CA SER A 141 -9.76 19.15 5.00
C SER A 141 -8.83 19.62 6.11
N TYR A 142 -7.53 19.29 6.03
CA TYR A 142 -6.54 19.68 7.01
C TYR A 142 -6.21 21.17 6.97
N GLN A 143 -6.11 21.75 5.77
CA GLN A 143 -5.93 23.20 5.62
C GLN A 143 -7.13 23.99 6.14
N TYR A 144 -8.36 23.53 5.84
CA TYR A 144 -9.57 24.20 6.30
C TYR A 144 -9.72 24.16 7.83
N GLY A 145 -9.35 23.03 8.46
CA GLY A 145 -9.48 22.83 9.90
C GLY A 145 -8.25 23.23 10.73
N ASP A 146 -7.11 23.52 10.09
CA ASP A 146 -5.78 23.54 10.72
C ASP A 146 -5.51 22.27 11.56
N TRP A 147 -6.00 21.12 11.07
CA TRP A 147 -5.91 19.86 11.79
C TRP A 147 -4.58 19.17 11.51
N LEU A 148 -4.01 18.56 12.56
CA LEU A 148 -2.79 17.74 12.48
C LEU A 148 -1.55 18.52 11.98
N ASN A 149 -1.59 19.85 12.06
CA ASN A 149 -0.51 20.75 11.66
C ASN A 149 0.55 20.90 12.77
N TYR A 150 1.09 19.77 13.22
CA TYR A 150 2.19 19.69 14.18
C TYR A 150 3.19 18.63 13.73
N PRO A 151 4.46 18.70 14.18
CA PRO A 151 5.51 17.81 13.70
C PRO A 151 5.17 16.33 13.86
N ALA A 152 5.35 15.55 12.80
CA ALA A 152 5.25 14.10 12.85
C ALA A 152 6.50 13.53 13.54
N THR A 153 6.29 12.68 14.54
CA THR A 153 7.38 11.92 15.15
C THR A 153 7.57 10.63 14.36
N VAL A 154 8.61 10.58 13.55
CA VAL A 154 9.01 9.34 12.88
C VAL A 154 9.70 8.47 13.94
N LEU A 155 9.10 7.33 14.29
CA LEU A 155 9.62 6.42 15.33
C LEU A 155 10.96 5.78 14.95
N TRP A 156 11.37 5.96 13.70
CA TRP A 156 12.58 5.42 13.12
C TRP A 156 13.28 6.50 12.27
N GLN A 157 14.17 7.26 12.92
CA GLN A 157 15.08 8.19 12.25
C GLN A 157 16.53 7.75 12.50
N PRO A 158 17.31 7.49 11.44
CA PRO A 158 18.75 7.32 11.56
C PRO A 158 19.37 8.61 12.09
N GLU A 159 20.32 8.49 13.00
CA GLU A 159 21.22 9.61 13.27
C GLU A 159 22.09 9.83 12.04
N VAL A 160 21.98 11.02 11.44
CA VAL A 160 22.86 11.44 10.34
C VAL A 160 24.26 11.65 10.93
N SER A 161 25.23 10.85 10.51
CA SER A 161 26.63 11.11 10.83
C SER A 161 27.19 12.15 9.85
N GLY A 162 28.03 13.06 10.34
CA GLY A 162 28.69 14.07 9.49
C GLY A 162 29.79 13.51 8.57
N ASP A 163 29.88 12.18 8.41
CA ASP A 163 30.91 11.52 7.60
C ASP A 163 30.42 11.35 6.16
N THR A 164 30.93 12.20 5.26
CA THR A 164 30.60 12.17 3.84
C THR A 164 31.35 11.10 3.05
N SER A 165 32.13 10.23 3.71
CA SER A 165 32.85 9.16 3.03
C SER A 165 31.93 8.04 2.56
N TYR A 166 32.30 7.36 1.48
CA TYR A 166 31.57 6.18 0.99
C TYR A 166 31.50 5.05 2.04
N LEU A 167 32.53 4.92 2.89
CA LEU A 167 32.55 3.97 3.99
C LEU A 167 31.59 4.37 5.11
N GLY A 168 31.56 5.67 5.48
CA GLY A 168 30.59 6.22 6.43
C GLY A 168 29.17 5.97 5.98
N TRP A 169 28.85 6.32 4.73
CA TRP A 169 27.55 6.03 4.11
C TRP A 169 27.21 4.53 4.15
N ALA A 170 28.13 3.64 3.78
CA ALA A 170 27.87 2.20 3.78
C ALA A 170 27.59 1.66 5.20
N LEU A 171 28.29 2.17 6.22
CA LEU A 171 28.06 1.83 7.63
C LEU A 171 26.72 2.35 8.13
N GLU A 172 26.31 3.55 7.74
CA GLU A 172 24.97 4.07 8.02
C GLU A 172 23.88 3.21 7.39
N GLN A 173 24.04 2.80 6.13
CA GLN A 173 23.08 1.90 5.49
C GLN A 173 23.00 0.56 6.22
N PHE A 174 24.12 0.01 6.71
CA PHE A 174 24.10 -1.19 7.55
C PHE A 174 23.32 -1.00 8.86
N LYS A 175 23.51 0.13 9.56
CA LYS A 175 22.70 0.48 10.74
C LYS A 175 21.22 0.60 10.37
N ASN A 176 20.89 1.21 9.24
CA ASN A 176 19.52 1.34 8.75
C ASN A 176 18.89 -0.04 8.51
N PHE A 177 19.60 -0.96 7.85
CA PHE A 177 19.14 -2.34 7.67
C PHE A 177 18.91 -3.06 9.01
N ALA A 178 19.75 -2.83 10.02
CA ALA A 178 19.57 -3.40 11.35
C ALA A 178 18.29 -2.87 12.03
N VAL A 179 18.02 -1.56 11.94
CA VAL A 179 16.79 -0.97 12.48
C VAL A 179 15.56 -1.48 11.73
N ILE A 180 15.61 -1.59 10.40
CA ILE A 180 14.55 -2.19 9.58
C ILE A 180 14.23 -3.60 10.06
N PHE A 181 15.27 -4.42 10.26
CA PHE A 181 15.10 -5.78 10.73
C PHE A 181 14.38 -5.81 12.08
N MET A 182 14.76 -4.94 13.02
CA MET A 182 14.11 -4.84 14.34
C MET A 182 12.64 -4.40 14.24
N VAL A 183 12.35 -3.38 13.43
CA VAL A 183 11.00 -2.86 13.20
C VAL A 183 10.10 -3.93 12.57
N ILE A 184 10.57 -4.59 11.50
CA ILE A 184 9.82 -5.67 10.85
C ILE A 184 9.61 -6.84 11.81
N SER A 185 10.61 -7.19 12.62
CA SER A 185 10.48 -8.23 13.63
C SER A 185 9.40 -7.90 14.66
N ALA A 186 9.37 -6.67 15.16
CA ALA A 186 8.35 -6.20 16.09
C ALA A 186 6.96 -6.19 15.46
N LEU A 187 6.86 -5.73 14.20
CA LEU A 187 5.61 -5.71 13.44
C LEU A 187 5.06 -7.13 13.21
N LEU A 188 5.90 -8.06 12.73
CA LEU A 188 5.47 -9.44 12.48
C LEU A 188 5.08 -10.14 13.79
N LEU A 189 5.79 -9.88 14.88
CA LEU A 189 5.39 -10.36 16.21
C LEU A 189 4.01 -9.82 16.59
N LEU A 190 3.77 -8.52 16.44
CA LEU A 190 2.49 -7.89 16.70
C LEU A 190 1.39 -8.52 15.84
N LEU A 191 1.60 -8.65 14.53
CA LEU A 191 0.64 -9.29 13.62
C LEU A 191 0.30 -10.72 14.04
N LYS A 192 1.30 -11.52 14.45
CA LYS A 192 1.09 -12.90 14.95
C LYS A 192 0.27 -12.90 16.24
N ILE A 193 0.49 -11.94 17.13
CA ILE A 193 -0.32 -11.74 18.34
C ILE A 193 -1.77 -11.37 17.96
N LEU A 194 -1.97 -10.38 17.08
CA LEU A 194 -3.30 -9.98 16.63
C LEU A 194 -4.08 -11.14 15.99
N LYS A 195 -3.37 -12.02 15.26
CA LYS A 195 -3.91 -13.24 14.68
C LYS A 195 -4.35 -14.25 15.74
N ILE A 196 -3.55 -14.48 16.78
CA ILE A 196 -3.92 -15.35 17.91
C ILE A 196 -5.16 -14.80 18.64
N LEU A 197 -5.24 -13.47 18.80
CA LEU A 197 -6.40 -12.80 19.39
C LEU A 197 -7.65 -12.84 18.50
N GLY A 198 -7.53 -13.32 17.26
CA GLY A 198 -8.66 -13.43 16.32
C GLY A 198 -9.12 -12.09 15.74
N ILE A 199 -8.30 -11.04 15.83
CA ILE A 199 -8.65 -9.70 15.32
C ILE A 199 -8.86 -9.73 13.81
N GLU A 200 -8.12 -10.57 13.08
CA GLU A 200 -8.34 -10.80 11.64
C GLU A 200 -9.77 -11.29 11.34
N LYS A 201 -10.33 -12.15 12.20
CA LYS A 201 -11.69 -12.70 12.05
C LYS A 201 -12.74 -11.65 12.42
N LEU A 202 -12.47 -10.83 13.43
CA LEU A 202 -13.33 -9.72 13.80
C LEU A 202 -13.42 -8.70 12.65
N MET A 203 -12.27 -8.29 12.10
CA MET A 203 -12.22 -7.39 10.95
C MET A 203 -12.96 -7.96 9.74
N ALA A 204 -12.77 -9.25 9.46
CA ALA A 204 -13.53 -9.96 8.42
C ALA A 204 -15.04 -9.82 8.60
N VAL A 205 -15.56 -9.94 9.83
CA VAL A 205 -16.99 -9.77 10.11
C VAL A 205 -17.44 -8.31 9.98
N LEU A 206 -16.65 -7.37 10.49
CA LEU A 206 -16.94 -5.93 10.43
C LEU A 206 -16.94 -5.38 9.00
N LEU A 207 -16.16 -5.96 8.08
CA LEU A 207 -16.10 -5.55 6.68
C LEU A 207 -17.29 -6.05 5.85
N ARG A 208 -17.98 -7.11 6.28
CA ARG A 208 -19.15 -7.68 5.57
C ARG A 208 -20.25 -6.68 5.21
N PRO A 209 -20.73 -5.78 6.09
CA PRO A 209 -21.74 -4.79 5.72
C PRO A 209 -21.28 -3.90 4.56
N PHE A 210 -20.03 -3.45 4.57
CA PHE A 210 -19.48 -2.63 3.49
C PHE A 210 -19.41 -3.39 2.15
N LEU A 211 -19.01 -4.67 2.18
CA LEU A 211 -18.96 -5.51 0.98
C LEU A 211 -20.34 -5.79 0.38
N ARG A 212 -21.38 -5.91 1.23
CA ARG A 212 -22.76 -6.05 0.77
C ARG A 212 -23.26 -4.82 0.01
N VAL A 213 -22.85 -3.61 0.42
CA VAL A 213 -23.19 -2.36 -0.28
C VAL A 213 -22.67 -2.38 -1.73
N LEU A 214 -21.53 -3.03 -1.99
CA LEU A 214 -20.94 -3.14 -3.32
C LEU A 214 -21.69 -4.11 -4.25
N GLY A 215 -22.59 -4.93 -3.70
CA GLY A 215 -23.40 -5.89 -4.46
C GLY A 215 -22.60 -7.07 -5.01
N ILE A 216 -21.55 -7.48 -4.30
CA ILE A 216 -20.70 -8.63 -4.62
C ILE A 216 -21.36 -9.91 -4.07
N SER A 217 -21.25 -11.04 -4.79
CA SER A 217 -21.72 -12.35 -4.29
C SER A 217 -21.04 -12.79 -2.99
N LYS A 218 -21.66 -13.75 -2.28
CA LYS A 218 -21.12 -14.28 -1.01
C LYS A 218 -19.75 -14.93 -1.19
N ASP A 219 -19.53 -15.64 -2.30
CA ASP A 219 -18.27 -16.34 -2.55
C ASP A 219 -17.13 -15.35 -2.81
N ALA A 220 -17.37 -14.36 -3.67
CA ALA A 220 -16.41 -13.26 -3.88
C ALA A 220 -16.19 -12.41 -2.62
N THR A 221 -17.21 -12.23 -1.77
CA THR A 221 -17.07 -11.53 -0.48
C THR A 221 -16.04 -12.21 0.42
N ASN A 222 -16.10 -13.54 0.56
CA ASN A 222 -15.16 -14.29 1.41
C ASN A 222 -13.72 -14.15 0.91
N LEU A 223 -13.50 -14.27 -0.41
CA LEU A 223 -12.17 -14.12 -1.01
C LEU A 223 -11.64 -12.68 -0.88
N THR A 224 -12.53 -11.69 -1.05
CA THR A 224 -12.18 -10.28 -0.89
C THR A 224 -11.75 -9.96 0.53
N ILE A 225 -12.46 -10.50 1.53
CA ILE A 225 -12.07 -10.36 2.94
C ILE A 225 -10.67 -10.92 3.17
N ILE A 226 -10.37 -12.10 2.64
CA ILE A 226 -9.04 -12.72 2.74
C ILE A 226 -7.99 -11.78 2.13
N GLY A 227 -8.26 -11.19 0.96
CA GLY A 227 -7.34 -10.24 0.34
C GLY A 227 -7.19 -8.91 1.07
N ILE A 228 -8.25 -8.39 1.69
CA ILE A 228 -8.17 -7.15 2.51
C ILE A 228 -7.24 -7.38 3.70
N THR A 229 -7.28 -8.57 4.30
CA THR A 229 -6.47 -8.89 5.48
C THR A 229 -5.05 -9.35 5.12
N LEU A 230 -4.90 -10.22 4.11
CA LEU A 230 -3.63 -10.89 3.76
C LEU A 230 -2.93 -10.32 2.52
N GLY A 231 -3.50 -9.28 1.89
CA GLY A 231 -2.93 -8.62 0.73
C GLY A 231 -3.46 -9.10 -0.62
N LEU A 232 -3.23 -8.29 -1.66
CA LEU A 232 -3.71 -8.55 -3.02
C LEU A 232 -3.06 -9.80 -3.62
N SER A 233 -1.79 -10.08 -3.34
CA SER A 233 -1.11 -11.27 -3.89
C SER A 233 -1.78 -12.59 -3.50
N PHE A 234 -2.27 -12.69 -2.25
CA PHE A 234 -3.02 -13.86 -1.79
C PHE A 234 -4.49 -13.82 -2.23
N GLY A 235 -5.23 -12.76 -1.87
CA GLY A 235 -6.66 -12.67 -2.21
C GLY A 235 -6.93 -12.62 -3.70
N GLY A 236 -6.11 -11.88 -4.45
CA GLY A 236 -6.12 -11.82 -5.90
C GLY A 236 -5.78 -13.17 -6.54
N GLY A 237 -4.81 -13.92 -6.00
CA GLY A 237 -4.52 -15.29 -6.47
C GLY A 237 -5.71 -16.24 -6.35
N LEU A 238 -6.42 -16.19 -5.22
CA LEU A 238 -7.65 -16.98 -5.02
C LEU A 238 -8.77 -16.52 -5.96
N LEU A 239 -8.96 -15.21 -6.13
CA LEU A 239 -9.95 -14.65 -7.07
C LEU A 239 -9.65 -15.07 -8.52
N ILE A 240 -8.39 -15.07 -8.94
CA ILE A 240 -7.99 -15.55 -10.28
C ILE A 240 -8.41 -17.01 -10.46
N ASN A 241 -8.13 -17.86 -9.47
CA ASN A 241 -8.44 -19.29 -9.56
C ASN A 241 -9.96 -19.54 -9.64
N GLU A 242 -10.76 -18.84 -8.84
CA GLU A 242 -12.22 -19.00 -8.86
C GLU A 242 -12.88 -18.34 -10.07
N ALA A 243 -12.31 -17.25 -10.59
CA ALA A 243 -12.71 -16.65 -11.87
C ALA A 243 -12.49 -17.62 -13.04
N LYS A 244 -11.32 -18.28 -13.09
CA LYS A 244 -11.00 -19.28 -14.10
C LYS A 244 -11.87 -20.54 -14.05
N LYS A 245 -12.42 -20.88 -12.88
CA LYS A 245 -13.38 -21.98 -12.75
C LYS A 245 -14.81 -21.58 -13.12
N GLY A 246 -15.07 -20.30 -13.40
CA GLY A 246 -16.42 -19.80 -13.67
C GLY A 246 -17.34 -19.79 -12.45
N HIS A 247 -16.81 -19.96 -11.24
CA HIS A 247 -17.62 -19.91 -10.00
C HIS A 247 -18.04 -18.49 -9.63
N ILE A 248 -17.30 -17.48 -10.11
CA ILE A 248 -17.55 -16.07 -9.82
C ILE A 248 -17.67 -15.30 -11.13
N SER A 249 -18.72 -14.48 -11.26
CA SER A 249 -18.92 -13.65 -12.44
C SER A 249 -17.79 -12.61 -12.62
N ALA A 250 -17.44 -12.29 -13.87
CA ALA A 250 -16.38 -11.32 -14.18
C ALA A 250 -16.61 -9.94 -13.55
N ARG A 251 -17.87 -9.53 -13.38
CA ARG A 251 -18.25 -8.28 -12.72
C ARG A 251 -17.99 -8.30 -11.21
N ASP A 252 -18.23 -9.44 -10.56
CA ASP A 252 -17.91 -9.61 -9.13
C ASP A 252 -16.40 -9.63 -8.91
N VAL A 253 -15.66 -10.33 -9.78
CA VAL A 253 -14.19 -10.32 -9.78
C VAL A 253 -13.66 -8.90 -9.97
N PHE A 254 -14.19 -8.16 -10.94
CA PHE A 254 -13.83 -6.76 -11.16
C PHE A 254 -14.05 -5.90 -9.92
N THR A 255 -15.24 -5.97 -9.32
CA THR A 255 -15.58 -5.16 -8.14
C THR A 255 -14.70 -5.53 -6.93
N ALA A 256 -14.46 -6.83 -6.72
CA ALA A 256 -13.57 -7.34 -5.69
C ALA A 256 -12.12 -6.84 -5.87
N ILE A 257 -11.57 -6.96 -7.09
CA ILE A 257 -10.22 -6.48 -7.41
C ILE A 257 -10.11 -4.96 -7.29
N MET A 258 -11.12 -4.19 -7.69
CA MET A 258 -11.13 -2.73 -7.48
C MET A 258 -11.07 -2.37 -5.99
N LEU A 259 -11.76 -3.10 -5.13
CA LEU A 259 -11.67 -2.88 -3.69
C LEU A 259 -10.32 -3.30 -3.12
N LEU A 260 -9.82 -4.49 -3.51
CA LEU A 260 -8.50 -4.93 -3.07
C LEU A 260 -7.41 -3.95 -3.50
N ASN A 261 -7.53 -3.36 -4.69
CA ASN A 261 -6.60 -2.35 -5.17
C ASN A 261 -6.49 -1.12 -4.25
N LEU A 262 -7.53 -0.78 -3.48
CA LEU A 262 -7.55 0.38 -2.60
C LEU A 262 -7.46 0.04 -1.11
N LEU A 263 -7.65 -1.23 -0.73
CA LEU A 263 -7.88 -1.61 0.66
C LEU A 263 -7.16 -2.89 1.10
N HIS A 264 -6.29 -3.46 0.28
CA HIS A 264 -5.52 -4.63 0.70
C HIS A 264 -4.56 -4.31 1.86
N SER A 265 -4.11 -5.37 2.53
CA SER A 265 -3.18 -5.33 3.66
C SER A 265 -3.58 -4.31 4.73
N LEU A 266 -4.86 -4.31 5.13
CA LEU A 266 -5.45 -3.27 5.99
C LEU A 266 -4.82 -3.14 7.38
N ILE A 267 -4.21 -4.21 7.88
CA ILE A 267 -3.51 -4.19 9.16
C ILE A 267 -2.03 -3.84 8.97
N GLU A 268 -1.31 -4.64 8.18
CA GLU A 268 0.14 -4.52 7.99
C GLU A 268 0.54 -3.14 7.46
N ASP A 269 -0.02 -2.71 6.33
CA ASP A 269 0.39 -1.46 5.70
C ASP A 269 -0.02 -0.25 6.55
N THR A 270 -1.16 -0.33 7.26
CA THR A 270 -1.56 0.70 8.21
C THR A 270 -0.51 0.85 9.29
N LEU A 271 -0.11 -0.24 9.94
CA LEU A 271 0.89 -0.21 11.00
C LEU A 271 2.24 0.32 10.50
N LEU A 272 2.65 0.00 9.28
CA LEU A 272 3.86 0.55 8.67
C LEU A 272 3.79 2.07 8.49
N ILE A 273 2.68 2.59 7.97
CA ILE A 273 2.50 4.03 7.77
C ILE A 273 2.38 4.80 9.10
N LEU A 274 1.89 4.17 10.17
CA LEU A 274 1.92 4.81 11.49
C LEU A 274 3.34 5.04 12.02
N LEU A 275 4.34 4.27 11.57
CA LEU A 275 5.74 4.46 12.00
C LEU A 275 6.34 5.79 11.53
N ILE A 276 5.79 6.38 10.48
CA ILE A 276 6.22 7.69 9.96
C ILE A 276 5.41 8.85 10.57
N GLY A 277 4.65 8.59 11.64
CA GLY A 277 3.89 9.61 12.36
C GLY A 277 2.60 10.03 11.68
N ALA A 278 2.02 9.20 10.81
CA ALA A 278 0.70 9.42 10.24
C ALA A 278 -0.43 9.22 11.26
N ASP A 279 -1.58 9.85 11.02
CA ASP A 279 -2.77 9.72 11.86
C ASP A 279 -3.54 8.42 11.57
N PHE A 280 -3.88 7.69 12.64
CA PHE A 280 -4.58 6.42 12.54
C PHE A 280 -5.98 6.53 11.93
N TYR A 281 -6.75 7.57 12.26
CA TYR A 281 -8.12 7.69 11.76
C TYR A 281 -8.11 7.92 10.25
N THR A 282 -7.20 8.75 9.75
CA THR A 282 -7.04 8.97 8.32
C THR A 282 -6.60 7.72 7.59
N ILE A 283 -5.54 7.06 8.09
CA ILE A 283 -4.94 5.91 7.42
C ILE A 283 -5.86 4.69 7.42
N PHE A 284 -6.56 4.43 8.52
CA PHE A 284 -7.43 3.26 8.64
C PHE A 284 -8.85 3.56 8.17
N TRP A 285 -9.54 4.49 8.84
CA TRP A 285 -10.96 4.78 8.59
C TRP A 285 -11.17 5.63 7.34
N GLY A 286 -10.37 6.67 7.15
CA GLY A 286 -10.42 7.50 5.95
C GLY A 286 -10.24 6.67 4.70
N ARG A 287 -9.21 5.82 4.68
CA ARG A 287 -8.97 4.84 3.61
C ARG A 287 -10.15 3.90 3.41
N LEU A 288 -10.66 3.26 4.47
CA LEU A 288 -11.78 2.32 4.38
C LEU A 288 -13.02 2.96 3.76
N VAL A 289 -13.43 4.11 4.28
CA VAL A 289 -14.63 4.83 3.81
C VAL A 289 -14.44 5.27 2.36
N PHE A 290 -13.29 5.87 2.04
CA PHE A 290 -12.97 6.31 0.69
C PHE A 290 -13.02 5.15 -0.31
N SER A 291 -12.34 4.04 -0.01
CA SER A 291 -12.28 2.87 -0.88
C SER A 291 -13.66 2.27 -1.14
N VAL A 292 -14.50 2.17 -0.12
CA VAL A 292 -15.88 1.67 -0.28
C VAL A 292 -16.71 2.63 -1.14
N LEU A 293 -16.61 3.95 -0.92
CA LEU A 293 -17.35 4.94 -1.70
C LEU A 293 -16.94 4.94 -3.17
N VAL A 294 -15.64 4.96 -3.45
CA VAL A 294 -15.12 4.93 -4.83
C VAL A 294 -15.57 3.66 -5.54
N VAL A 295 -15.43 2.50 -4.91
CA VAL A 295 -15.82 1.23 -5.53
C VAL A 295 -17.34 1.11 -5.67
N ALA A 296 -18.12 1.67 -4.74
CA ALA A 296 -19.57 1.72 -4.87
C ALA A 296 -20.00 2.56 -6.08
N VAL A 297 -19.38 3.73 -6.29
CA VAL A 297 -19.60 4.58 -7.47
C VAL A 297 -19.22 3.83 -8.74
N VAL A 298 -18.02 3.25 -8.80
CA VAL A 298 -17.55 2.48 -9.96
C VAL A 298 -18.49 1.30 -10.26
N SER A 299 -18.86 0.51 -9.24
CA SER A 299 -19.79 -0.62 -9.38
C SER A 299 -21.16 -0.18 -9.90
N ASN A 300 -21.70 0.94 -9.41
CA ASN A 300 -22.98 1.48 -9.86
C ASN A 300 -22.94 2.03 -11.29
N VAL A 301 -21.84 2.67 -11.70
CA VAL A 301 -21.63 3.11 -13.09
C VAL A 301 -21.59 1.89 -14.02
N ILE A 302 -20.77 0.88 -13.69
CA ILE A 302 -20.63 -0.35 -14.48
C ILE A 302 -21.95 -1.11 -14.61
N LYS A 303 -22.79 -1.15 -13.56
CA LYS A 303 -24.14 -1.76 -13.60
C LYS A 303 -25.05 -1.12 -14.65
N ARG A 304 -24.87 0.15 -14.97
CA ARG A 304 -25.70 0.92 -15.90
C ARG A 304 -25.15 0.93 -17.33
N MET A 305 -23.93 0.47 -17.52
CA MET A 305 -23.29 0.40 -18.84
C MET A 305 -23.70 -0.87 -19.59
N ASN A 306 -23.63 -0.82 -20.92
CA ASN A 306 -23.88 -1.99 -21.76
C ASN A 306 -22.82 -3.08 -21.47
N PRO A 307 -23.22 -4.35 -21.23
CA PRO A 307 -22.30 -5.45 -20.95
C PRO A 307 -21.13 -5.56 -21.94
N SER A 308 -21.39 -5.37 -23.24
CA SER A 308 -20.36 -5.41 -24.28
C SER A 308 -19.28 -4.33 -24.13
N THR A 309 -19.66 -3.15 -23.62
CA THR A 309 -18.71 -2.07 -23.34
C THR A 309 -17.90 -2.38 -22.08
N CYS A 310 -18.55 -2.94 -21.05
CA CYS A 310 -17.87 -3.41 -19.84
C CYS A 310 -16.81 -4.46 -20.16
N GLU A 311 -17.17 -5.43 -21.00
CA GLU A 311 -16.28 -6.53 -21.42
C GLU A 311 -15.07 -6.07 -22.24
N ARG A 312 -15.24 -4.97 -22.98
CA ARG A 312 -14.18 -4.41 -23.82
C ARG A 312 -13.17 -3.57 -23.03
N TYR A 313 -13.63 -2.81 -22.06
CA TYR A 313 -12.80 -1.76 -21.42
C TYR A 313 -12.46 -2.00 -19.95
N PHE A 314 -13.26 -2.77 -19.20
CA PHE A 314 -13.13 -2.87 -17.75
C PHE A 314 -12.74 -4.25 -17.25
N TYR A 315 -13.38 -5.31 -17.76
CA TYR A 315 -13.08 -6.67 -17.37
C TYR A 315 -13.40 -7.65 -18.49
N ARG A 316 -12.91 -8.88 -18.43
CA ARG A 316 -13.29 -9.98 -19.33
C ARG A 316 -13.51 -11.25 -18.53
N ASP A 317 -14.37 -12.13 -19.03
CA ASP A 317 -14.48 -13.47 -18.48
C ASP A 317 -13.20 -14.27 -18.81
N VAL A 318 -12.67 -14.96 -17.80
CA VAL A 318 -11.44 -15.78 -17.88
C VAL A 318 -11.73 -17.26 -17.61
N SER A 319 -13.00 -17.66 -17.48
CA SER A 319 -13.42 -19.04 -17.22
C SER A 319 -13.05 -20.03 -18.34
N GLN A 320 -12.69 -19.51 -19.53
CA GLN A 320 -12.33 -20.30 -20.71
C GLN A 320 -10.88 -20.08 -21.19
N SER A 321 -10.02 -19.43 -20.38
CA SER A 321 -8.64 -19.06 -20.75
C SER A 321 -7.53 -19.92 -20.13
#